data_AF-A0A954NX71-F1
#
_entry.id   AF-A0A954NX71-F1
#
_cell.length_a   1.000
_cell.length_b   1.000
_cell.length_c   1.000
_cell.angle_alpha   90.00
_cell.angle_beta   90.00
_cell.angle_gamma   90.00
#
_symmetry.space_group_name_H-M   'P 1'
#
loop_
_entity.id
_entity.type
_entity.pdbx_description
1 polymer ?
#
loop_
_entity_poly.entity_id
_entity_poly.type
_entity_poly.pdbx_seq_one_letter_code
_entity_poly.pdbx_strand_id
1 'polypeptide(L)'
;MPIKFRCRHCQQFLGISDSRAGEITNCPQCGKAIRVPALDGTVAPIPEPKLNLKDEQLADALSELARLESDSEENLTKSQPIALPELQSNESRVSTPPAREVTAPVTVLAEPVAESARKTTRHPTSHTTPIEEDSHEVLSSLADLAGRSTSSTSPRTEQNNQWKLLVPVLGFLLLLAIVVMMRSGDGPDASSIPVTDDSQDTHESEPEDQQPANLPNDVSVPAITGRVTYISDAGDSRPDSGAIAILL
;
A
#
# COMPACT_ATOMS: atom_id res chain seq x y z
N MET A 1 16.30 9.81 -8.44
CA MET A 1 16.11 9.45 -9.87
C MET A 1 14.66 9.00 -10.07
N PRO A 2 14.02 9.27 -11.22
CA PRO A 2 12.62 8.87 -11.42
C PRO A 2 12.48 7.35 -11.59
N ILE A 3 11.52 6.76 -10.86
CA ILE A 3 11.16 5.35 -10.94
C ILE A 3 10.20 5.17 -12.12
N LYS A 4 10.53 4.27 -13.03
CA LYS A 4 9.69 3.92 -14.19
C LYS A 4 9.01 2.59 -13.95
N PHE A 5 7.68 2.57 -14.00
CA PHE A 5 6.90 1.34 -13.82
C PHE A 5 5.63 1.37 -14.69
N ARG A 6 4.98 0.22 -14.81
CA ARG A 6 3.71 0.08 -15.55
C ARG A 6 2.53 0.02 -14.60
N CYS A 7 1.45 0.72 -14.93
CA CYS A 7 0.19 0.62 -14.21
C CYS A 7 -0.41 -0.79 -14.34
N ARG A 8 -0.84 -1.41 -13.24
CA ARG A 8 -1.44 -2.76 -13.24
C ARG A 8 -2.80 -2.84 -13.94
N HIS A 9 -3.47 -1.70 -14.14
CA HIS A 9 -4.81 -1.67 -14.73
C HIS A 9 -4.80 -1.38 -16.25
N CYS A 10 -4.03 -0.39 -16.70
CA CYS A 10 -3.99 0.02 -18.11
C CYS A 10 -2.65 -0.25 -18.80
N GLN A 11 -1.65 -0.77 -18.08
CA GLN A 11 -0.32 -1.14 -18.60
C GLN A 11 0.52 0.01 -19.17
N GLN A 12 0.05 1.25 -19.01
CA GLN A 12 0.77 2.46 -19.39
C GLN A 12 2.03 2.65 -18.55
N PHE A 13 3.11 3.08 -19.19
CA PHE A 13 4.35 3.47 -18.51
C PHE A 13 4.19 4.81 -17.81
N LEU A 14 4.59 4.85 -16.55
CA LEU A 14 4.58 6.03 -15.70
C LEU A 14 5.97 6.27 -15.13
N GLY A 15 6.34 7.54 -15.01
CA GLY A 15 7.53 7.99 -14.29
C GLY A 15 7.10 8.77 -13.05
N ILE A 16 7.54 8.34 -11.87
CA ILE A 16 7.23 8.98 -10.58
C ILE A 16 8.55 9.31 -9.85
N SER A 17 8.54 10.34 -9.01
CA SER A 17 9.67 10.68 -8.15
C SER A 17 9.95 9.56 -7.13
N ASP A 18 11.22 9.36 -6.81
CA ASP A 18 11.67 8.46 -5.74
C ASP A 18 10.99 8.74 -4.38
N SER A 19 10.68 10.00 -4.10
CA SER A 19 9.96 10.42 -2.89
C SER A 19 8.58 9.79 -2.70
N ARG A 20 7.96 9.25 -3.77
CA ARG A 20 6.65 8.57 -3.70
C ARG A 20 6.74 7.05 -3.82
N ALA A 21 7.94 6.48 -3.69
CA ALA A 21 8.12 5.04 -3.72
C ALA A 21 7.40 4.38 -2.53
N GLY A 22 6.65 3.29 -2.80
CA GLY A 22 5.85 2.59 -1.79
C GLY A 22 4.49 3.20 -1.49
N GLU A 23 4.22 4.44 -1.93
CA GLU A 23 2.97 5.17 -1.70
C GLU A 23 1.86 4.71 -2.66
N ILE A 24 0.59 4.97 -2.29
CA ILE A 24 -0.58 4.76 -3.15
C ILE A 24 -0.89 6.08 -3.86
N THR A 25 -0.86 6.08 -5.19
CA THR A 25 -1.11 7.26 -6.04
C THR A 25 -2.13 6.93 -7.12
N ASN A 26 -2.82 7.92 -7.69
CA ASN A 26 -3.78 7.69 -8.78
C ASN A 26 -3.07 7.69 -10.15
N CYS A 27 -3.42 6.73 -11.01
CA CYS A 27 -2.91 6.68 -12.37
C CYS A 27 -3.47 7.83 -13.22
N PRO A 28 -2.64 8.67 -13.87
CA PRO A 28 -3.13 9.79 -14.67
C PRO A 28 -3.88 9.34 -15.94
N GLN A 29 -3.66 8.11 -16.40
CA GLN A 29 -4.26 7.60 -17.64
C GLN A 29 -5.63 6.95 -17.44
N CYS A 30 -5.87 6.28 -16.30
CA CYS A 30 -7.11 5.57 -16.05
C CYS A 30 -7.83 5.95 -14.74
N GLY A 31 -7.24 6.82 -13.92
CA GLY A 31 -7.82 7.31 -12.66
C GLY A 31 -7.80 6.33 -11.50
N LYS A 32 -7.37 5.08 -11.69
CA LYS A 32 -7.36 4.07 -10.62
C LYS A 32 -6.18 4.26 -9.67
N ALA A 33 -6.40 3.99 -8.38
CA ALA A 33 -5.35 3.96 -7.37
C ALA A 33 -4.37 2.81 -7.64
N ILE A 34 -3.07 3.11 -7.62
CA ILE A 34 -1.97 2.19 -7.86
C ILE A 34 -0.89 2.38 -6.80
N ARG A 35 -0.23 1.28 -6.41
CA ARG A 35 0.91 1.33 -5.48
C ARG A 35 2.22 1.45 -6.26
N VAL A 36 3.02 2.45 -5.91
CA VAL A 36 4.34 2.67 -6.51
C VAL A 36 5.32 1.65 -5.94
N PRO A 37 6.12 0.94 -6.75
CA PRO A 37 7.17 0.05 -6.25
C PRO A 37 8.16 0.80 -5.34
N ALA A 38 8.63 0.16 -4.26
CA ALA A 38 9.73 0.70 -3.45
C ALA A 38 11.04 0.66 -4.25
N LEU A 39 12.01 1.51 -3.89
CA LEU A 39 13.33 1.53 -4.55
C LEU A 39 14.08 0.20 -4.38
N ASP A 40 13.88 -0.47 -3.25
CA ASP A 40 14.57 -1.71 -2.90
C ASP A 40 14.00 -2.94 -3.63
N GLY A 41 12.97 -2.76 -4.48
CA GLY A 41 12.22 -3.86 -5.09
C GLY A 41 11.33 -4.62 -4.10
N THR A 42 11.48 -4.37 -2.80
CA THR A 42 10.67 -4.94 -1.73
C THR A 42 9.29 -4.30 -1.73
N VAL A 43 8.26 -5.05 -2.08
CA VAL A 43 6.89 -4.61 -1.86
C VAL A 43 6.62 -4.74 -0.37
N ALA A 44 6.62 -3.61 0.36
CA ALA A 44 6.25 -3.63 1.77
C ALA A 44 4.89 -4.36 1.92
N PRO A 45 4.73 -5.27 2.89
CA PRO A 45 3.47 -5.96 3.07
C PRO A 45 2.35 -4.93 3.18
N ILE A 46 1.19 -5.22 2.57
CA ILE A 46 0.01 -4.38 2.77
C ILE A 46 -0.24 -4.41 4.27
N PRO A 47 -0.23 -3.25 4.98
CA PRO A 47 -0.52 -3.25 6.39
C PRO A 47 -1.88 -3.92 6.56
N GLU A 48 -1.95 -4.96 7.40
CA GLU A 48 -3.20 -5.64 7.65
C GLU A 48 -4.21 -4.58 8.07
N PRO A 49 -5.33 -4.43 7.34
CA PRO A 49 -6.34 -3.48 7.73
C PRO A 49 -6.77 -3.88 9.13
N LYS A 50 -6.41 -3.06 10.12
CA LYS A 50 -6.88 -3.23 11.50
C LYS A 50 -8.36 -2.91 11.49
N LEU A 51 -9.15 -3.90 11.10
CA LEU A 51 -10.57 -3.93 11.36
C LEU A 51 -10.70 -3.98 12.88
N ASN A 52 -10.91 -2.81 13.47
CA ASN A 52 -11.24 -2.72 14.87
C ASN A 52 -12.66 -3.30 15.02
N LEU A 53 -12.75 -4.60 15.29
CA LEU A 53 -14.02 -5.26 15.65
C LEU A 53 -14.64 -4.67 16.93
N LYS A 54 -13.92 -3.77 17.60
CA LYS A 54 -14.35 -2.98 18.75
C LYS A 54 -14.99 -1.65 18.37
N ASP A 55 -15.01 -1.27 17.09
CA ASP A 55 -15.73 -0.07 16.65
C ASP A 55 -17.23 -0.33 16.80
N GLU A 56 -17.79 0.27 17.85
CA GLU A 56 -19.19 0.14 18.25
C GLU A 56 -20.15 0.53 17.11
N GLN A 57 -19.76 1.51 16.29
CA GLN A 57 -20.51 1.93 15.10
C GLN A 57 -20.59 0.83 14.03
N LEU A 58 -19.52 0.05 13.85
CA LEU A 58 -19.51 -1.04 12.87
C LEU A 58 -20.36 -2.21 13.37
N ALA A 59 -20.28 -2.51 14.68
CA ALA A 59 -21.14 -3.51 15.31
C ALA A 59 -22.63 -3.13 15.19
N ASP A 60 -22.97 -1.86 15.38
CA ASP A 60 -24.34 -1.36 15.25
C ASP A 60 -24.83 -1.45 13.79
N ALA A 61 -24.02 -1.00 12.82
CA ALA A 61 -24.34 -1.10 11.40
C ALA A 61 -24.55 -2.56 10.94
N LEU A 62 -23.71 -3.50 11.42
CA LEU A 62 -23.88 -4.92 11.12
C LEU A 62 -25.14 -5.51 11.76
N SER A 63 -25.49 -5.06 12.98
CA SER A 63 -26.73 -5.45 13.65
C SER A 63 -27.97 -4.93 12.90
N GLU A 64 -27.92 -3.71 12.37
CA GLU A 64 -28.98 -3.14 11.57
C GLU A 64 -29.16 -3.89 10.24
N LEU A 65 -28.07 -4.22 9.55
CA LEU A 65 -28.10 -5.05 8.34
C LEU A 65 -28.68 -6.45 8.58
N ALA A 66 -28.33 -7.07 9.71
CA ALA A 66 -28.88 -8.38 10.08
C ALA A 66 -30.40 -8.34 10.34
N ARG A 67 -30.93 -7.22 10.85
CA ARG A 67 -32.38 -7.02 11.00
C ARG A 67 -33.09 -6.88 9.65
N LEU A 68 -32.47 -6.19 8.69
CA LEU A 68 -33.03 -6.03 7.34
C LEU A 68 -33.09 -7.36 6.56
N GLU A 69 -32.15 -8.27 6.80
CA GLU A 69 -32.16 -9.60 6.19
C GLU A 69 -33.32 -10.45 6.73
N SER A 70 -33.57 -10.41 8.05
CA SER A 70 -34.64 -11.19 8.68
C SER A 70 -36.05 -10.69 8.30
N ASP A 71 -36.23 -9.38 8.14
CA ASP A 71 -37.51 -8.80 7.68
C ASP A 71 -37.78 -9.08 6.18
N SER A 72 -36.74 -9.35 5.39
CA SER A 72 -36.88 -9.65 3.95
C SER A 72 -37.36 -11.08 3.68
N GLU A 73 -37.02 -12.05 4.52
CA GLU A 73 -37.41 -13.45 4.31
C GLU A 73 -38.88 -13.74 4.64
N GLU A 74 -39.45 -13.10 5.67
CA GLU A 74 -40.85 -13.31 6.03
C GLU A 74 -41.85 -12.66 5.04
N ASN A 75 -41.42 -11.66 4.28
CA ASN A 75 -42.26 -11.00 3.27
C ASN A 75 -42.16 -11.63 1.88
N LEU A 76 -41.13 -12.45 1.61
CA LEU A 76 -41.01 -13.20 0.37
C LEU A 76 -41.92 -14.45 0.31
N THR A 77 -42.48 -14.89 1.44
CA THR A 77 -43.35 -16.09 1.49
C THR A 77 -44.83 -15.77 1.22
N LYS A 78 -45.25 -14.50 1.19
CA LYS A 78 -46.65 -14.10 0.96
C LYS A 78 -46.88 -13.33 -0.35
N SER A 79 -45.84 -13.16 -1.15
CA SER A 79 -45.97 -12.66 -2.51
C SER A 79 -46.14 -13.86 -3.44
N GLN A 80 -47.24 -13.80 -4.20
CA GLN A 80 -47.74 -14.77 -5.18
C GLN A 80 -46.65 -15.48 -5.99
N PRO A 81 -46.95 -16.67 -6.54
CA PRO A 81 -46.11 -17.31 -7.54
C PRO A 81 -45.94 -16.36 -8.73
N ILE A 82 -44.85 -15.59 -8.73
CA ILE A 82 -44.34 -14.94 -9.91
C ILE A 82 -43.89 -16.09 -10.78
N ALA A 83 -44.71 -16.40 -11.79
CA ALA A 83 -44.31 -17.26 -12.89
C ALA A 83 -42.96 -16.73 -13.37
N LEU A 84 -41.89 -17.47 -13.09
CA LEU A 84 -40.60 -17.29 -13.72
C LEU A 84 -40.91 -17.22 -15.22
N PRO A 85 -40.70 -16.07 -15.90
CA PRO A 85 -40.59 -16.10 -17.33
C PRO A 85 -39.39 -16.99 -17.60
N GLU A 86 -39.68 -18.16 -18.15
CA GLU A 86 -38.76 -19.12 -18.72
C GLU A 86 -37.71 -18.33 -19.48
N LEU A 87 -36.54 -18.14 -18.85
CA LEU A 87 -35.36 -17.60 -19.50
C LEU A 87 -34.98 -18.67 -20.51
N GLN A 88 -35.58 -18.55 -21.68
CA GLN A 88 -35.17 -19.25 -22.88
C GLN A 88 -33.66 -19.06 -22.96
N SER A 89 -32.98 -20.18 -22.74
CA SER A 89 -31.59 -20.40 -23.03
C SER A 89 -31.34 -20.04 -24.49
N ASN A 90 -31.12 -18.76 -24.74
CA ASN A 90 -30.38 -18.31 -25.90
C ASN A 90 -28.94 -18.75 -25.67
N GLU A 91 -28.73 -20.02 -25.98
CA GLU A 91 -27.49 -20.70 -26.31
C GLU A 91 -26.89 -19.94 -27.50
N SER A 92 -26.41 -18.72 -27.23
CA SER A 92 -25.74 -17.89 -28.19
C SER A 92 -24.37 -18.52 -28.37
N ARG A 93 -24.33 -19.43 -29.35
CA ARG A 93 -23.15 -20.05 -29.93
C ARG A 93 -21.99 -19.07 -29.90
N VAL A 94 -21.12 -19.25 -28.90
CA VAL A 94 -19.78 -18.68 -28.91
C VAL A 94 -19.06 -19.45 -30.00
N SER A 95 -19.10 -18.90 -31.21
CA SER A 95 -18.27 -19.35 -32.32
C SER A 95 -16.82 -19.34 -31.86
N THR A 96 -16.29 -20.54 -31.65
CA THR A 96 -14.87 -20.78 -31.48
C THR A 96 -14.15 -20.18 -32.69
N PRO A 97 -13.26 -19.18 -32.52
CA PRO A 97 -12.45 -18.72 -33.63
C PRO A 97 -11.56 -19.88 -34.10
N PRO A 98 -11.41 -20.09 -35.42
CA PRO A 98 -10.56 -21.16 -35.93
C PRO A 98 -9.13 -20.97 -35.43
N ALA A 99 -8.58 -22.06 -34.91
CA ALA A 99 -7.20 -22.17 -34.46
C ALA A 99 -6.27 -21.59 -35.53
N ARG A 100 -5.64 -20.46 -35.19
CA ARG A 100 -4.58 -19.88 -36.01
C ARG A 100 -3.34 -20.73 -35.78
N GLU A 101 -3.04 -21.53 -36.80
CA GLU A 101 -1.84 -22.35 -36.92
C GLU A 101 -0.61 -21.50 -36.60
N VAL A 102 0.01 -21.79 -35.46
CA VAL A 102 1.23 -21.11 -35.00
C VAL A 102 2.37 -21.64 -35.85
N THR A 103 2.75 -20.86 -36.86
CA THR A 103 3.95 -21.09 -37.66
C THR A 103 5.17 -21.15 -36.73
N ALA A 104 6.00 -22.17 -36.92
CA ALA A 104 7.18 -22.48 -36.14
C ALA A 104 8.12 -21.27 -35.96
N PRO A 105 8.84 -21.17 -34.82
CA PRO A 105 9.83 -20.13 -34.61
C PRO A 105 10.96 -20.26 -35.62
N VAL A 106 11.14 -19.24 -36.45
CA VAL A 106 12.33 -19.07 -37.28
C VAL A 106 13.51 -18.85 -36.36
N THR A 107 14.41 -19.83 -36.30
CA THR A 107 15.72 -19.73 -35.65
C THR A 107 16.55 -18.68 -36.37
N VAL A 108 16.58 -17.46 -35.84
CA VAL A 108 17.50 -16.41 -36.29
C VAL A 108 18.86 -16.71 -35.69
N LEU A 109 19.74 -17.27 -36.51
CA LEU A 109 21.17 -17.42 -36.24
C LEU A 109 21.77 -16.00 -36.15
N ALA A 110 22.08 -15.54 -34.94
CA ALA A 110 22.74 -14.26 -34.75
C ALA A 110 24.21 -14.35 -35.20
N GLU A 111 24.54 -13.66 -36.30
CA GLU A 111 25.94 -13.36 -36.64
C GLU A 111 26.50 -12.33 -35.64
N PRO A 112 27.75 -12.51 -35.17
CA PRO A 112 28.43 -11.52 -34.33
C PRO A 112 28.84 -10.31 -35.19
N VAL A 113 28.08 -9.23 -35.11
CA VAL A 113 28.48 -7.94 -35.68
C VAL A 113 29.59 -7.34 -34.83
N ALA A 114 30.75 -7.24 -35.45
CA ALA A 114 31.95 -6.61 -34.93
C ALA A 114 31.70 -5.17 -34.47
N GLU A 115 32.27 -4.89 -33.31
CA GLU A 115 32.42 -3.60 -32.67
C GLU A 115 33.05 -2.58 -33.62
N SER A 116 32.25 -1.61 -34.09
CA SER A 116 32.71 -0.51 -34.93
C SER A 116 32.44 0.82 -34.23
N ALA A 117 33.53 1.43 -33.78
CA ALA A 117 33.59 2.74 -33.18
C ALA A 117 32.83 3.81 -34.01
N ARG A 118 31.85 4.47 -33.38
CA ARG A 118 31.31 5.76 -33.83
C ARG A 118 31.19 6.67 -32.60
N LYS A 119 32.13 7.60 -32.43
CA LYS A 119 32.10 8.98 -32.96
C LYS A 119 31.13 9.87 -32.18
N THR A 120 31.72 10.55 -31.20
CA THR A 120 31.29 11.77 -30.51
C THR A 120 30.36 12.63 -31.37
N THR A 121 29.08 12.66 -31.01
CA THR A 121 28.12 13.64 -31.52
C THR A 121 28.00 14.73 -30.46
N ARG A 122 28.38 15.95 -30.86
CA ARG A 122 28.34 17.17 -30.05
C ARG A 122 26.91 17.47 -29.61
N HIS A 123 26.76 17.84 -28.34
CA HIS A 123 25.52 18.40 -27.81
C HIS A 123 25.16 19.72 -28.52
N PRO A 124 23.87 19.95 -28.82
CA PRO A 124 23.38 21.27 -29.20
C PRO A 124 23.34 22.18 -27.97
N THR A 125 23.89 23.37 -28.16
CA THR A 125 23.91 24.51 -27.26
C THR A 125 22.50 24.84 -26.78
N SER A 126 22.27 24.71 -25.47
CA SER A 126 21.08 25.23 -24.79
C SER A 126 21.12 26.76 -24.81
N HIS A 127 20.16 27.35 -25.52
CA HIS A 127 19.84 28.77 -25.43
C HIS A 127 19.33 29.07 -24.02
N THR A 128 20.12 29.84 -23.27
CA THR A 128 19.69 30.53 -22.05
C THR A 128 18.80 31.69 -22.45
N THR A 129 17.48 31.56 -22.27
CA THR A 129 16.57 32.70 -22.21
C THR A 129 16.53 33.23 -20.77
N PRO A 130 16.60 34.56 -20.55
CA PRO A 130 16.43 35.13 -19.23
C PRO A 130 14.96 34.93 -18.81
N ILE A 131 14.76 34.24 -17.69
CA ILE A 131 13.45 34.09 -17.04
C ILE A 131 13.19 35.40 -16.31
N GLU A 132 12.25 36.18 -16.83
CA GLU A 132 11.65 37.35 -16.15
C GLU A 132 11.00 36.93 -14.83
N GLU A 133 11.21 37.77 -13.81
CA GLU A 133 10.89 37.61 -12.39
C GLU A 133 9.39 37.72 -12.02
N ASP A 134 8.45 37.60 -12.98
CA ASP A 134 7.04 37.94 -12.74
C ASP A 134 6.12 36.75 -12.34
N SER A 135 6.65 35.53 -12.19
CA SER A 135 5.80 34.36 -11.89
C SER A 135 5.38 34.21 -10.43
N HIS A 136 5.89 35.02 -9.50
CA HIS A 136 5.55 34.92 -8.07
C HIS A 136 4.27 35.67 -7.69
N GLU A 137 3.88 36.69 -8.45
CA GLU A 137 2.67 37.49 -8.16
C GLU A 137 1.39 36.74 -8.58
N VAL A 138 1.45 35.98 -9.68
CA VAL A 138 0.30 35.22 -10.19
C VAL A 138 -0.10 34.08 -9.25
N LEU A 139 0.88 33.39 -8.64
CA LEU A 139 0.61 32.30 -7.68
C LEU A 139 -0.02 32.80 -6.38
N SER A 140 0.26 34.03 -5.97
CA SER A 140 -0.32 34.64 -4.78
C SER A 140 -1.80 35.00 -4.99
N SER A 141 -2.19 35.40 -6.21
CA SER A 141 -3.58 35.73 -6.54
C SER A 141 -4.53 34.52 -6.60
N LEU A 142 -4.01 33.31 -6.85
CA LEU A 142 -4.80 32.08 -6.94
C LEU A 142 -5.15 31.48 -5.56
N ALA A 143 -4.39 31.79 -4.52
CA ALA A 143 -4.67 31.31 -3.16
C ALA A 143 -5.88 32.02 -2.53
N ASP A 144 -6.11 33.29 -2.85
CA ASP A 144 -7.24 34.07 -2.30
C ASP A 144 -8.60 33.71 -2.94
N LEU A 145 -8.61 33.10 -4.12
CA LEU A 145 -9.84 32.63 -4.78
C LEU A 145 -10.32 31.26 -4.29
N ALA A 146 -9.44 30.46 -3.67
CA ALA A 146 -9.82 29.16 -3.09
C ALA A 146 -10.53 29.29 -1.72
N GLY A 147 -10.49 30.46 -1.08
CA GLY A 147 -11.11 30.71 0.22
C GLY A 147 -12.60 31.07 0.20
N ARG A 148 -13.25 31.13 -0.98
CA ARG A 148 -14.57 31.77 -1.13
C ARG A 148 -15.61 30.95 -1.89
N SER A 149 -15.70 29.64 -1.64
CA SER A 149 -16.86 28.87 -2.10
C SER A 149 -17.02 27.58 -1.31
N THR A 150 -17.90 27.61 -0.31
CA THR A 150 -18.92 26.58 0.03
C THR A 150 -19.45 26.79 1.45
N SER A 151 -20.12 27.93 1.68
CA SER A 151 -21.21 27.97 2.66
C SER A 151 -22.39 27.21 2.06
N SER A 152 -22.33 25.88 2.09
CA SER A 152 -23.51 25.04 1.87
C SER A 152 -24.19 24.82 3.22
N THR A 153 -25.39 25.37 3.32
CA THR A 153 -26.31 25.27 4.44
C THR A 153 -26.63 23.80 4.70
N SER A 154 -26.06 23.24 5.76
CA SER A 154 -26.52 21.98 6.34
C SER A 154 -27.84 22.23 7.09
N PRO A 155 -28.85 21.36 6.97
CA PRO A 155 -30.08 21.49 7.73
C PRO A 155 -29.77 21.22 9.21
N ARG A 156 -29.92 22.29 9.99
CA ARG A 156 -30.35 22.36 11.38
C ARG A 156 -30.89 21.03 11.95
N THR A 157 -30.01 20.23 12.55
CA THR A 157 -30.40 19.28 13.59
C THR A 157 -30.14 19.97 14.94
N GLU A 158 -31.24 20.45 15.49
CA GLU A 158 -31.38 21.12 16.76
C GLU A 158 -31.19 20.07 17.88
N GLN A 159 -29.95 19.74 18.25
CA GLN A 159 -29.75 18.89 19.41
C GLN A 159 -28.43 19.14 20.16
N ASN A 160 -28.62 19.69 21.35
CA ASN A 160 -27.84 19.46 22.56
C ASN A 160 -26.60 20.35 22.81
N ASN A 161 -26.86 21.54 23.36
CA ASN A 161 -25.87 22.46 23.91
C ASN A 161 -25.49 22.17 25.39
N GLN A 162 -25.84 21.00 25.96
CA GLN A 162 -25.50 20.68 27.38
C GLN A 162 -24.04 20.27 27.59
N TRP A 163 -23.28 19.91 26.56
CA TRP A 163 -21.92 19.38 26.76
C TRP A 163 -20.83 20.44 26.96
N LYS A 164 -21.15 21.72 26.72
CA LYS A 164 -20.18 22.83 26.84
C LYS A 164 -19.79 23.20 28.28
N LEU A 165 -20.42 22.61 29.29
CA LEU A 165 -20.10 22.86 30.71
C LEU A 165 -19.32 21.73 31.40
N LEU A 166 -19.18 20.54 30.80
CA LEU A 166 -18.47 19.41 31.43
C LEU A 166 -16.99 19.31 31.05
N VAL A 167 -16.57 19.86 29.91
CA VAL A 167 -15.17 19.87 29.47
C VAL A 167 -14.22 20.61 30.45
N PRO A 168 -14.55 21.77 31.06
CA PRO A 168 -13.60 22.44 31.96
C PRO A 168 -13.43 21.71 33.30
N VAL A 169 -14.45 20.98 33.78
CA VAL A 169 -14.38 20.30 35.09
C VAL A 169 -13.49 19.05 35.04
N LEU A 170 -13.57 18.29 33.95
CA LEU A 170 -12.74 17.09 33.78
C LEU A 170 -11.26 17.46 33.59
N GLY A 171 -10.98 18.53 32.84
CA GLY A 171 -9.63 19.05 32.65
C GLY A 171 -8.99 19.52 33.96
N PHE A 172 -9.75 20.20 34.82
CA PHE A 172 -9.24 20.68 36.11
C PHE A 172 -8.95 19.53 37.09
N LEU A 173 -9.80 18.50 37.14
CA LEU A 173 -9.57 17.30 37.97
C LEU A 173 -8.32 16.51 37.52
N LEU A 174 -8.11 16.38 36.22
CA LEU A 174 -6.94 15.68 35.69
C LEU A 174 -5.63 16.42 35.98
N LEU A 175 -5.64 17.76 35.89
CA LEU A 175 -4.49 18.59 36.24
C LEU A 175 -4.18 18.53 37.75
N LEU A 176 -5.22 18.51 38.60
CA LEU A 176 -5.07 18.38 40.04
C LEU A 176 -4.50 17.00 40.43
N ALA A 177 -4.90 15.92 39.75
CA ALA A 177 -4.33 14.59 39.94
C ALA A 177 -2.84 14.51 39.57
N ILE A 178 -2.42 15.17 38.48
CA ILE A 178 -0.99 15.25 38.08
C ILE A 178 -0.17 15.99 39.14
N VAL A 179 -0.67 17.10 39.68
CA VAL A 179 0.02 17.86 40.74
C VAL A 179 0.16 17.07 42.04
N VAL A 180 -0.87 16.29 42.42
CA VAL A 180 -0.80 15.41 43.60
C VAL A 180 0.20 14.28 43.40
N MET A 181 0.23 13.65 42.22
CA MET A 181 1.21 12.61 41.87
C MET A 181 2.65 13.13 41.92
N MET A 182 2.91 14.37 41.50
CA MET A 182 4.25 14.97 41.61
C MET A 182 4.67 15.34 43.03
N ARG A 183 3.72 15.53 43.96
CA ARG A 183 4.00 15.90 45.35
C ARG A 183 4.15 14.70 46.29
N SER A 184 3.72 13.52 45.86
CA SER A 184 3.77 12.26 46.65
C SER A 184 4.80 11.25 46.15
N GLY A 185 5.78 11.68 45.34
CA GLY A 185 6.86 10.81 44.88
C GLY A 185 7.86 10.44 45.99
N ASP A 186 7.51 9.43 46.79
CA ASP A 186 8.49 8.51 47.35
C ASP A 186 9.20 7.83 46.18
N GLY A 187 10.49 8.11 46.03
CA GLY A 187 11.31 7.58 44.96
C GLY A 187 11.48 6.06 45.12
N PRO A 188 11.45 5.27 44.02
CA PRO A 188 11.82 3.88 44.10
C PRO A 188 13.32 3.78 44.39
N ASP A 189 13.64 3.17 45.54
CA ASP A 189 15.00 2.83 45.96
C ASP A 189 15.72 2.04 44.87
N ALA A 190 16.73 2.67 44.29
CA ALA A 190 17.67 2.07 43.35
C ALA A 190 18.49 1.00 44.09
N SER A 191 18.02 -0.24 43.99
CA SER A 191 18.80 -1.42 44.39
C SER A 191 20.02 -1.55 43.47
N SER A 192 21.18 -1.45 44.10
CA SER A 192 22.52 -1.70 43.61
C SER A 192 22.64 -3.02 42.83
N ILE A 193 23.13 -2.97 41.60
CA ILE A 193 23.69 -4.12 40.89
C ILE A 193 25.22 -3.99 40.95
N PRO A 194 25.94 -5.05 41.36
CA PRO A 194 27.37 -5.00 41.61
C PRO A 194 28.19 -4.95 40.33
N VAL A 195 29.29 -4.20 40.47
CA VAL A 195 30.47 -4.17 39.63
C VAL A 195 31.04 -5.58 39.45
N THR A 196 31.21 -6.02 38.21
CA THR A 196 32.26 -6.97 37.84
C THR A 196 33.21 -6.27 36.88
N ASP A 197 34.31 -5.88 37.49
CA ASP A 197 35.61 -5.55 36.94
C ASP A 197 36.14 -6.79 36.20
N ASP A 198 36.44 -6.66 34.90
CA ASP A 198 37.51 -7.46 34.32
C ASP A 198 38.30 -6.59 33.35
N SER A 199 39.58 -6.55 33.65
CA SER A 199 40.60 -5.69 33.10
C SER A 199 41.29 -6.36 31.90
N GLN A 200 42.13 -5.57 31.23
CA GLN A 200 43.17 -5.96 30.26
C GLN A 200 42.69 -6.16 28.81
N ASP A 201 43.31 -5.61 27.77
CA ASP A 201 44.60 -4.93 27.71
C ASP A 201 44.65 -3.98 26.51
N THR A 202 45.46 -2.95 26.73
CA THR A 202 46.01 -1.96 25.81
C THR A 202 46.55 -2.60 24.52
N HIS A 203 46.15 -2.08 23.35
CA HIS A 203 47.07 -1.98 22.20
C HIS A 203 46.69 -0.78 21.32
N GLU A 204 47.50 0.27 21.45
CA GLU A 204 47.61 1.41 20.57
C GLU A 204 48.43 0.97 19.34
N SER A 205 47.86 1.07 18.13
CA SER A 205 48.59 1.01 16.85
C SER A 205 47.73 1.65 15.74
N GLU A 206 48.13 2.86 15.35
CA GLU A 206 48.21 3.49 14.01
C GLU A 206 47.14 3.21 12.91
N PRO A 207 46.75 4.23 12.10
CA PRO A 207 45.72 4.08 11.08
C PRO A 207 46.32 3.71 9.72
N GLU A 208 46.02 2.50 9.23
CA GLU A 208 46.22 2.12 7.82
C GLU A 208 44.87 1.90 7.11
N ASP A 209 44.75 2.63 6.00
CA ASP A 209 43.81 2.45 4.90
C ASP A 209 43.75 0.98 4.46
N GLN A 210 42.61 0.30 4.59
CA GLN A 210 42.36 -0.99 3.93
C GLN A 210 40.86 -1.38 3.91
N GLN A 211 40.24 -1.06 2.78
CA GLN A 211 39.31 -1.88 1.97
C GLN A 211 38.29 -2.79 2.71
N PRO A 212 36.97 -2.56 2.57
CA PRO A 212 35.96 -3.36 3.25
C PRO A 212 35.94 -4.80 2.72
N ALA A 213 36.29 -5.74 3.59
CA ALA A 213 36.10 -7.16 3.39
C ALA A 213 34.60 -7.49 3.32
N ASN A 214 34.21 -8.15 2.22
CA ASN A 214 32.90 -8.79 2.09
C ASN A 214 32.74 -9.86 3.19
N LEU A 215 31.88 -9.59 4.17
CA LEU A 215 31.34 -10.62 5.04
C LEU A 215 30.45 -11.56 4.20
N PRO A 216 30.64 -12.89 4.24
CA PRO A 216 29.65 -13.82 3.74
C PRO A 216 28.46 -13.78 4.70
N ASN A 217 27.38 -13.13 4.26
CA ASN A 217 26.07 -13.24 4.91
C ASN A 217 25.54 -14.66 4.71
N ASP A 218 25.96 -15.58 5.59
CA ASP A 218 25.43 -16.93 5.70
C ASP A 218 24.05 -16.88 6.38
N VAL A 219 23.09 -16.32 5.64
CA VAL A 219 21.67 -16.39 6.01
C VAL A 219 21.18 -17.74 5.49
N SER A 220 21.29 -18.77 6.31
CA SER A 220 20.60 -20.05 6.11
C SER A 220 19.09 -19.81 6.21
N VAL A 221 18.49 -19.37 5.10
CA VAL A 221 17.04 -19.41 4.91
C VAL A 221 16.68 -20.89 4.75
N PRO A 222 15.75 -21.45 5.56
CA PRO A 222 15.29 -22.82 5.35
C PRO A 222 14.61 -22.90 3.98
N ALA A 223 15.34 -23.41 2.99
CA ALA A 223 14.85 -23.54 1.62
C ALA A 223 13.91 -24.75 1.52
N ILE A 224 12.66 -24.60 1.98
CA ILE A 224 11.61 -25.58 1.72
C ILE A 224 11.29 -25.50 0.22
N THR A 225 11.85 -26.42 -0.55
CA THR A 225 11.63 -26.54 -1.99
C THR A 225 10.71 -27.73 -2.25
N GLY A 226 9.55 -27.47 -2.85
CA GLY A 226 8.59 -28.52 -3.19
C GLY A 226 7.62 -28.05 -4.28
N ARG A 227 6.99 -29.01 -4.97
CA ARG A 227 5.91 -28.75 -5.92
C ARG A 227 4.59 -29.13 -5.28
N VAL A 228 3.59 -28.25 -5.35
CA VAL A 228 2.23 -28.58 -4.93
C VAL A 228 1.50 -29.21 -6.11
N THR A 229 0.89 -30.37 -5.88
CA THR A 229 0.10 -31.10 -6.88
C THR A 229 -1.23 -31.50 -6.27
N TYR A 230 -2.30 -31.47 -7.07
CA TYR A 230 -3.59 -32.05 -6.73
C TYR A 230 -3.83 -33.34 -7.52
N ILE A 231 -4.76 -34.16 -7.05
CA ILE A 231 -5.20 -35.39 -7.74
C ILE A 231 -6.57 -35.08 -8.35
N SER A 232 -6.73 -35.33 -9.65
CA SER A 232 -8.01 -35.18 -10.35
C SER A 232 -8.96 -36.34 -10.04
N ASP A 233 -10.24 -36.20 -10.40
CA ASP A 233 -11.23 -37.29 -10.29
C ASP A 233 -10.85 -38.53 -11.13
N ALA A 234 -10.00 -38.37 -12.14
CA ALA A 234 -9.45 -39.46 -12.94
C ALA A 234 -8.24 -40.15 -12.29
N GLY A 235 -7.76 -39.67 -11.13
CA GLY A 235 -6.59 -40.18 -10.42
C GLY A 235 -5.25 -39.60 -10.90
N ASP A 236 -5.26 -38.66 -11.85
CA ASP A 236 -4.03 -38.05 -12.36
C ASP A 236 -3.51 -36.96 -11.40
N SER A 237 -2.21 -36.98 -11.12
CA SER A 237 -1.54 -35.90 -10.39
C SER A 237 -1.22 -34.74 -11.34
N ARG A 238 -1.68 -33.53 -11.01
CA ARG A 238 -1.43 -32.30 -11.79
C ARG A 238 -0.81 -31.21 -10.92
N PRO A 239 0.13 -30.42 -11.45
CA PRO A 239 0.69 -29.28 -10.73
C PRO A 239 -0.38 -28.23 -10.47
N ASP A 240 -0.42 -27.71 -9.25
CA ASP A 240 -1.29 -26.60 -8.87
C ASP A 240 -0.49 -25.29 -8.94
N SER A 241 -0.70 -24.50 -10.00
CA SER A 241 -0.05 -23.20 -10.16
C SER A 241 -0.66 -22.10 -9.27
N GLY A 242 -1.81 -22.36 -8.62
CA GLY A 242 -2.51 -21.43 -7.76
C GLY A 242 -2.35 -21.70 -6.27
N ALA A 243 -1.73 -22.81 -5.87
CA ALA A 243 -1.59 -23.17 -4.47
C ALA A 243 -0.64 -22.23 -3.70
N ILE A 244 -1.05 -21.85 -2.49
CA ILE A 244 -0.26 -21.06 -1.55
C ILE A 244 0.04 -21.97 -0.35
N ALA A 245 1.33 -22.23 -0.09
CA ALA A 245 1.76 -22.96 1.10
C ALA A 245 2.02 -21.96 2.24
N ILE A 246 1.31 -22.13 3.36
CA ILE A 246 1.53 -21.35 4.59
C ILE A 246 2.29 -22.25 5.57
N LEU A 247 3.46 -21.81 6.00
CA LEU A 247 4.28 -22.47 7.01
C LEU A 247 3.94 -21.84 8.37
N LEU A 248 3.48 -22.65 9.31
CA LEU A 248 3.12 -22.26 10.68
C LEU A 248 4.17 -22.74 11.68
#